data_AF-S4UK69-F1
#
_entry.id   AF-S4UK69-F1
#
_cell.length_a   1.000
_cell.length_b   1.000
_cell.length_c   1.000
_cell.angle_alpha   90.00
_cell.angle_beta   90.00
_cell.angle_gamma   90.00
#
_symmetry.space_group_name_H-M   'P 1'
#
loop_
_entity.id
_entity.type
_entity.pdbx_description
1 polymer ?
#
loop_
_entity_poly.entity_id
_entity_poly.type
_entity_poly.pdbx_seq_one_letter_code
_entity_poly.pdbx_strand_id
1 'polypeptide(L)'
;MKVEAQLNNQPTIRNIAKLLMNSMYGRFGMHPSLTNTSIWTEEQINSLTNGWDILSKIDFGELSLVTTILNKEWILENLGEEVLLKHLVNMGNDTNVAIASAVTAYSRMIINSYKLQALNLGLNIYYSDTDSLVLDGPLPPEVCDSARLGMLKLEHTFKEGIFVMPKVYYLEYKFLKLPGRTSYL
;
A
#
# COMPACT_ATOMS: atom_id res chain seq x y z
N MET A 1 15.17 2.43 -15.46
CA MET A 1 15.24 2.48 -13.97
C MET A 1 15.07 1.12 -13.26
N LYS A 2 13.88 0.57 -12.94
CA LYS A 2 13.78 -0.70 -12.15
C LYS A 2 14.48 -1.89 -12.83
N VAL A 3 14.11 -2.17 -14.08
CA VAL A 3 14.64 -3.31 -14.87
C VAL A 3 16.16 -3.17 -15.05
N GLU A 4 16.59 -1.97 -15.42
CA GLU A 4 18.00 -1.60 -15.57
C GLU A 4 18.80 -1.77 -14.27
N ALA A 5 18.28 -1.30 -13.13
CA ALA A 5 18.93 -1.49 -11.83
C ALA A 5 18.99 -2.97 -11.40
N GLN A 6 18.01 -3.78 -11.78
CA GLN A 6 18.05 -5.23 -11.58
C GLN A 6 19.15 -5.88 -12.45
N LEU A 7 19.26 -5.50 -13.73
CA LEU A 7 20.30 -6.02 -14.63
C LEU A 7 21.70 -5.59 -14.19
N ASN A 8 21.84 -4.39 -13.63
CA ASN A 8 23.11 -3.83 -13.17
C ASN A 8 23.47 -4.23 -11.71
N ASN A 9 22.73 -5.14 -11.07
CA ASN A 9 22.93 -5.56 -9.67
C ASN A 9 22.96 -4.39 -8.67
N GLN A 10 22.06 -3.42 -8.81
CA GLN A 10 21.92 -2.25 -7.94
C GLN A 10 20.67 -2.39 -7.04
N PRO A 11 20.76 -3.16 -5.93
CA PRO A 11 19.59 -3.51 -5.12
C PRO A 11 18.88 -2.30 -4.51
N THR A 12 19.63 -1.28 -4.09
CA THR A 12 19.08 -0.06 -3.48
C THR A 12 18.22 0.73 -4.47
N ILE A 13 18.77 1.02 -5.66
CA ILE A 13 18.06 1.76 -6.71
C ILE A 13 16.82 0.97 -7.16
N ARG A 14 16.97 -0.34 -7.31
CA ARG A 14 15.85 -1.23 -7.64
C ARG A 14 14.73 -1.16 -6.59
N ASN A 15 15.08 -1.18 -5.31
CA ASN A 15 14.10 -1.14 -4.23
C ASN A 15 13.38 0.22 -4.17
N ILE A 16 14.09 1.33 -4.36
CA ILE A 16 13.50 2.67 -4.47
C ILE A 16 12.56 2.73 -5.67
N ALA A 17 13.00 2.27 -6.84
CA ALA A 17 12.16 2.22 -8.04
C ALA A 17 10.89 1.40 -7.81
N LYS A 18 11.01 0.22 -7.19
CA LYS A 18 9.87 -0.66 -6.87
C LYS A 18 8.91 0.01 -5.88
N LEU A 19 9.44 0.68 -4.85
CA LEU A 19 8.63 1.41 -3.88
C LEU A 19 7.82 2.53 -4.55
N LEU A 20 8.47 3.35 -5.38
CA LEU A 20 7.79 4.43 -6.10
C LEU A 20 6.68 3.90 -7.01
N MET A 21 6.95 2.83 -7.76
CA MET A 21 5.95 2.20 -8.63
C MET A 21 4.77 1.64 -7.85
N ASN A 22 5.03 0.94 -6.73
CA ASN A 22 3.99 0.29 -5.95
C ASN A 22 3.15 1.29 -5.13
N SER A 23 3.73 2.42 -4.70
CA SER A 23 3.02 3.43 -3.91
C SER A 23 2.16 4.37 -4.74
N MET A 24 2.43 4.51 -6.05
CA MET A 24 1.79 5.52 -6.90
C MET A 24 0.28 5.30 -7.05
N TYR A 25 -0.18 4.07 -7.29
CA TYR A 25 -1.63 3.82 -7.46
C TYR A 25 -2.42 4.07 -6.17
N GLY A 26 -1.81 3.75 -5.01
CA GLY A 26 -2.39 4.03 -3.70
C GLY A 26 -2.56 5.53 -3.47
N ARG A 27 -1.59 6.33 -3.92
CA ARG A 27 -1.68 7.80 -3.87
C ARG A 27 -2.90 8.32 -4.63
N PHE A 28 -3.18 7.80 -5.83
CA PHE A 28 -4.36 8.23 -6.61
C PHE A 28 -5.70 7.90 -5.94
N GLY A 29 -5.76 6.84 -5.12
CA GLY A 29 -6.98 6.42 -4.42
C GLY A 29 -7.09 6.93 -2.98
N MET A 30 -6.18 7.80 -2.54
CA MET A 30 -6.13 8.27 -1.16
C MET A 30 -7.31 9.21 -0.87
N HIS A 31 -8.00 9.00 0.25
CA HIS A 31 -9.04 9.93 0.68
C HIS A 31 -8.38 11.22 1.20
N PRO A 32 -8.76 12.41 0.73
CA PRO A 32 -8.28 13.66 1.31
C PRO A 32 -8.68 13.75 2.78
N SER A 33 -7.73 14.03 3.67
CA SER A 33 -8.05 14.27 5.07
C SER A 33 -8.23 15.76 5.31
N LEU A 34 -9.26 16.10 6.09
CA LEU A 34 -9.46 17.45 6.61
C LEU A 34 -8.86 17.63 8.00
N THR A 35 -8.25 16.56 8.51
CA THR A 35 -7.60 16.57 9.82
C THR A 35 -6.13 16.87 9.66
N ASN A 36 -5.62 17.73 10.53
CA ASN A 36 -4.18 17.94 10.67
C ASN A 36 -3.73 17.50 12.07
N THR A 37 -2.67 16.70 12.13
CA THR A 37 -2.08 16.25 13.38
C THR A 37 -0.70 16.87 13.54
N SER A 38 -0.45 17.53 14.65
CA SER A 38 0.80 18.24 14.91
C SER A 38 1.13 18.22 16.40
N ILE A 39 2.40 18.46 16.73
CA ILE A 39 2.86 18.58 18.12
C ILE A 39 2.89 20.06 18.47
N TRP A 40 2.15 20.44 19.52
CA TRP A 40 1.98 21.84 19.93
C TRP A 40 2.23 22.03 21.42
N THR A 41 2.65 23.23 21.80
CA THR A 41 2.64 23.71 23.18
C THR A 41 1.23 24.18 23.58
N GLU A 42 0.97 24.32 24.88
CA GLU A 42 -0.30 24.89 25.35
C GLU A 42 -0.56 26.30 24.80
N GLU A 43 0.48 27.13 24.62
CA GLU A 43 0.35 28.46 24.01
C GLU A 43 -0.16 28.37 22.57
N GLN A 44 0.40 27.45 21.78
CA GLN A 44 -0.01 27.22 20.39
C GLN A 44 -1.45 26.71 20.30
N ILE A 45 -1.83 25.80 21.20
CA ILE A 45 -3.20 25.30 21.32
C ILE A 45 -4.17 26.44 21.66
N ASN A 46 -3.82 27.31 22.60
CA ASN A 46 -4.67 28.44 23.00
C ASN A 46 -4.77 29.51 21.91
N SER A 47 -3.81 29.57 20.98
CA SER A 47 -3.82 30.49 19.83
C SER A 47 -4.67 29.99 18.66
N LEU A 48 -5.28 28.80 18.77
CA LEU A 48 -6.08 28.23 17.70
C LEU A 48 -7.28 29.12 17.38
N THR A 49 -7.55 29.34 16.09
CA THR A 49 -8.70 30.13 15.65
C THR A 49 -9.95 29.27 15.55
N ASN A 50 -11.12 29.90 15.64
CA ASN A 50 -12.44 29.24 15.52
C ASN A 50 -12.66 28.49 14.18
N GLY A 51 -11.79 28.68 13.19
CA GLY A 51 -11.80 27.89 11.96
C GLY A 51 -11.31 26.46 12.12
N TRP A 52 -10.85 26.07 13.31
CA TRP A 52 -10.33 24.74 13.61
C TRP A 52 -10.88 24.22 14.94
N ASP A 53 -11.37 22.98 14.92
CA ASP A 53 -11.81 22.27 16.11
C ASP A 53 -10.75 21.25 16.52
N ILE A 54 -10.55 21.05 17.82
CA ILE A 54 -9.68 20.01 18.35
C ILE A 54 -10.47 18.70 18.46
N LEU A 55 -10.05 17.67 17.71
CA LEU A 55 -10.63 16.33 17.76
C LEU A 55 -10.00 15.44 18.83
N SER A 56 -8.68 15.56 19.00
CA SER A 56 -7.96 14.80 20.00
C SER A 56 -6.73 15.57 20.48
N LYS A 57 -6.38 15.34 21.75
CA LYS A 57 -5.19 15.87 22.40
C LYS A 57 -4.61 14.76 23.26
N ILE A 58 -3.33 14.46 23.07
CA ILE A 58 -2.57 13.50 23.88
C ILE A 58 -1.37 14.25 24.46
N ASP A 59 -1.30 14.32 25.78
CA ASP A 59 -0.29 15.10 26.49
C ASP A 59 1.01 14.34 26.72
N PHE A 60 2.12 15.03 26.50
CA PHE A 60 3.50 14.58 26.71
C PHE A 60 4.27 15.60 27.55
N GLY A 61 3.64 16.11 28.61
CA GLY A 61 4.21 17.17 29.47
C GLY A 61 4.00 18.54 28.85
N GLU A 62 5.07 19.22 28.44
CA GLU A 62 5.01 20.57 27.87
C GLU A 62 4.50 20.61 26.42
N LEU A 63 4.43 19.45 25.77
CA LEU A 63 3.95 19.27 24.42
C LEU A 63 2.74 18.36 24.40
N SER A 64 1.83 18.59 23.47
CA SER A 64 0.71 17.71 23.20
C SER A 64 0.67 17.34 21.72
N LEU A 65 0.35 16.10 21.41
CA LEU A 65 -0.04 15.68 20.06
C LEU A 65 -1.50 16.04 19.88
N VAL A 66 -1.78 16.97 18.98
CA VAL A 66 -3.11 17.52 18.75
C VAL A 66 -3.57 17.20 17.33
N THR A 67 -4.75 16.61 17.21
CA THR A 67 -5.44 16.47 15.93
C THR A 67 -6.55 17.52 15.87
N THR A 68 -6.49 18.34 14.83
CA THR A 68 -7.50 19.34 14.52
C THR A 68 -8.27 18.99 13.27
N ILE A 69 -9.48 19.51 13.12
CA ILE A 69 -10.29 19.44 11.92
C ILE A 69 -10.74 20.84 11.51
N LEU A 70 -10.83 21.08 10.21
CA LEU A 70 -11.34 22.34 9.69
C LEU A 70 -12.84 22.50 9.98
N ASN A 71 -13.21 23.58 10.66
CA ASN A 71 -14.61 23.95 10.90
C ASN A 71 -15.17 24.66 9.65
N LYS A 72 -15.76 23.88 8.74
CA LYS A 72 -16.23 24.39 7.44
C LYS A 72 -17.38 25.39 7.58
N GLU A 73 -18.29 25.12 8.52
CA GLU A 73 -19.46 25.94 8.76
C GLU A 73 -19.03 27.33 9.24
N TRP A 74 -18.17 27.39 10.27
CA TRP A 74 -17.67 28.65 10.79
C TRP A 74 -16.91 29.46 9.73
N ILE A 75 -16.04 28.81 8.94
CA ILE A 75 -15.29 29.49 7.88
C ILE A 75 -16.24 30.03 6.80
N LEU A 76 -17.21 29.23 6.37
CA LEU A 76 -18.16 29.66 5.35
C LEU A 76 -18.99 30.86 5.81
N GLU A 77 -19.44 30.85 7.06
CA GLU A 77 -20.25 31.92 7.64
C GLU A 77 -19.47 33.21 7.91
N ASN A 78 -18.20 33.11 8.36
CA ASN A 78 -17.44 34.25 8.86
C ASN A 78 -16.38 34.78 7.89
N LEU A 79 -15.82 33.90 7.05
CA LEU A 79 -14.71 34.21 6.14
C LEU A 79 -15.09 34.05 4.66
N GLY A 80 -16.21 33.38 4.38
CA GLY A 80 -16.75 33.20 3.03
C GLY A 80 -16.18 32.01 2.27
N GLU A 81 -16.80 31.75 1.11
CA GLU A 81 -16.52 30.58 0.26
C GLU A 81 -15.09 30.56 -0.30
N GLU A 82 -14.56 31.71 -0.70
CA GLU A 82 -13.21 31.80 -1.28
C GLU A 82 -12.12 31.32 -0.29
N VAL A 83 -12.26 31.69 0.98
CA VAL A 83 -11.34 31.27 2.04
C VAL A 83 -11.47 29.78 2.32
N LEU A 84 -12.70 29.26 2.38
CA LEU A 84 -12.94 27.82 2.53
C LEU A 84 -12.31 27.01 1.39
N LEU A 85 -12.51 27.43 0.15
CA LEU A 85 -11.94 26.77 -1.03
C LEU A 85 -10.40 26.75 -0.96
N LYS A 86 -9.77 27.84 -0.54
CA LYS A 86 -8.31 27.89 -0.36
C LYS A 86 -7.82 26.88 0.67
N HIS A 87 -8.51 26.75 1.81
CA HIS A 87 -8.18 25.74 2.82
C HIS A 87 -8.36 24.32 2.29
N LEU A 88 -9.48 24.04 1.60
CA LEU A 88 -9.77 22.72 1.04
C LEU A 88 -8.77 22.31 -0.04
N VAL A 89 -8.36 23.24 -0.90
CA VAL A 89 -7.33 22.98 -1.94
C VAL A 89 -5.97 22.70 -1.30
N ASN A 90 -5.57 23.48 -0.29
CA ASN A 90 -4.28 23.29 0.40
C ASN A 90 -4.21 21.99 1.22
N MET A 91 -5.35 21.53 1.78
CA MET A 91 -5.44 20.23 2.47
C MET A 91 -5.74 19.07 1.51
N GLY A 92 -6.18 19.39 0.29
CA GLY A 92 -6.42 18.43 -0.76
C GLY A 92 -5.14 17.68 -1.12
N ASN A 93 -5.30 16.43 -1.53
CA ASN A 93 -4.21 15.67 -2.14
C ASN A 93 -4.47 15.55 -3.63
N ASP A 94 -3.40 15.57 -4.43
CA ASP A 94 -3.45 15.20 -5.85
C ASP A 94 -3.86 13.74 -5.97
N THR A 95 -5.15 13.52 -6.20
CA THR A 95 -5.79 12.20 -6.22
C THR A 95 -6.70 12.09 -7.43
N ASN A 96 -6.82 10.88 -7.95
CA ASN A 96 -7.72 10.58 -9.06
C ASN A 96 -8.25 9.15 -8.87
N VAL A 97 -9.40 9.07 -8.22
CA VAL A 97 -10.03 7.78 -7.89
C VAL A 97 -10.33 6.94 -9.13
N ALA A 98 -10.57 7.57 -10.30
CA ALA A 98 -10.80 6.85 -11.54
C ALA A 98 -9.54 6.11 -12.02
N ILE A 99 -8.36 6.74 -11.91
CA ILE A 99 -7.08 6.08 -12.21
C ILE A 99 -6.86 4.90 -11.26
N ALA A 100 -7.03 5.09 -9.95
CA ALA A 100 -6.86 4.01 -8.97
C ALA A 100 -7.84 2.85 -9.21
N SER A 101 -9.09 3.16 -9.55
CA SER A 101 -10.13 2.18 -9.87
C SER A 101 -9.80 1.40 -11.15
N ALA A 102 -9.33 2.08 -12.20
CA ALA A 102 -8.90 1.43 -13.43
C ALA A 102 -7.71 0.48 -13.18
N VAL A 103 -6.67 0.95 -12.49
CA VAL A 103 -5.50 0.12 -12.16
C VAL A 103 -5.92 -1.12 -11.38
N THR A 104 -6.73 -0.98 -10.33
CA THR A 104 -7.18 -2.12 -9.53
C THR A 104 -8.08 -3.08 -10.31
N ALA A 105 -8.94 -2.58 -11.21
CA ALA A 105 -9.75 -3.41 -12.09
C ALA A 105 -8.89 -4.25 -13.04
N TYR A 106 -7.92 -3.62 -13.72
CA TYR A 106 -7.00 -4.33 -14.62
C TYR A 106 -6.13 -5.34 -13.88
N SER A 107 -5.63 -5.01 -12.68
CA SER A 107 -4.89 -5.97 -11.84
C SER A 107 -5.74 -7.21 -11.51
N ARG A 108 -7.03 -7.03 -11.18
CA ARG A 108 -7.95 -8.15 -10.93
C ARG A 108 -8.20 -8.99 -12.17
N MET A 109 -8.33 -8.37 -13.35
CA MET A 109 -8.47 -9.09 -14.61
C MET A 109 -7.24 -9.95 -14.91
N ILE A 110 -6.04 -9.40 -14.70
CA ILE A 110 -4.77 -10.11 -14.91
C ILE A 110 -4.61 -11.27 -13.93
N ILE A 111 -4.81 -11.07 -12.62
CA ILE A 111 -4.63 -12.18 -11.68
C ILE A 111 -5.69 -13.29 -11.91
N ASN A 112 -6.90 -12.92 -12.31
CA ASN A 112 -7.93 -13.90 -12.64
C ASN A 112 -7.65 -14.65 -13.95
N SER A 113 -6.97 -14.05 -14.93
CA SER A 113 -6.57 -14.80 -16.13
C SER A 113 -5.57 -15.91 -15.80
N TYR A 114 -4.63 -15.65 -14.88
CA TYR A 114 -3.72 -16.68 -14.37
C TYR A 114 -4.43 -17.76 -13.55
N LYS A 115 -5.47 -17.41 -12.77
CA LYS A 115 -6.32 -18.41 -12.09
C LYS A 115 -7.01 -19.34 -13.09
N LEU A 116 -7.62 -18.76 -14.12
CA LEU A 116 -8.27 -19.55 -15.18
C LEU A 116 -7.27 -20.46 -15.90
N GLN A 117 -6.06 -19.96 -16.16
CA GLN A 117 -4.99 -20.77 -16.75
C GLN A 117 -4.59 -21.94 -15.84
N ALA A 118 -4.45 -21.72 -14.53
CA ALA A 118 -4.16 -22.78 -13.56
C ALA A 118 -5.27 -23.86 -13.56
N LEU A 119 -6.53 -23.45 -13.52
CA LEU A 119 -7.67 -24.36 -13.55
C LEU A 119 -7.73 -25.17 -14.86
N ASN A 120 -7.44 -24.54 -16.00
CA ASN A 120 -7.38 -25.22 -17.31
C ASN A 120 -6.26 -26.28 -17.38
N LEU A 121 -5.20 -26.11 -16.59
CA LEU A 121 -4.11 -27.09 -16.45
C LEU A 121 -4.44 -28.20 -15.44
N GLY A 122 -5.62 -28.15 -14.81
CA GLY A 122 -6.02 -29.10 -13.78
C GLY A 122 -5.36 -28.87 -12.43
N LEU A 123 -4.81 -27.68 -12.17
CA LEU A 123 -4.18 -27.32 -10.90
C LEU A 123 -5.22 -26.86 -9.87
N ASN A 124 -4.96 -27.15 -8.60
CA ASN A 124 -5.75 -26.60 -7.51
C ASN A 124 -5.22 -25.24 -7.08
N ILE A 125 -6.12 -24.30 -6.81
CA ILE A 125 -5.80 -22.97 -6.29
C ILE A 125 -6.11 -22.97 -4.79
N TYR A 126 -5.08 -22.97 -3.95
CA TYR A 126 -5.23 -22.99 -2.49
C TYR A 126 -5.40 -21.60 -1.91
N TYR A 127 -4.77 -20.60 -2.53
CA TYR A 127 -4.82 -19.22 -2.06
C TYR A 127 -4.53 -18.24 -3.20
N SER A 128 -5.07 -17.03 -3.07
CA SER A 128 -4.71 -15.90 -3.92
C SER A 128 -4.92 -14.59 -3.18
N ASP A 129 -3.98 -13.66 -3.34
CA ASP A 129 -4.13 -12.25 -2.95
C ASP A 129 -4.02 -11.37 -4.21
N THR A 130 -3.87 -10.07 -4.01
CA THR A 130 -3.87 -8.99 -5.01
C THR A 130 -3.05 -9.31 -6.26
N ASP A 131 -1.85 -9.88 -6.09
CA ASP A 131 -0.87 -10.13 -7.15
C ASP A 131 -0.19 -11.50 -7.02
N SER A 132 -0.79 -12.44 -6.29
CA SER A 132 -0.18 -13.75 -6.01
C SER A 132 -1.19 -14.90 -6.03
N LEU A 133 -0.65 -16.10 -6.27
CA LEU A 133 -1.36 -17.38 -6.37
C LEU A 133 -0.55 -18.47 -5.68
N VAL A 134 -1.25 -19.39 -5.02
CA VAL A 134 -0.66 -20.60 -4.46
C VAL A 134 -1.32 -21.81 -5.08
N LEU A 135 -0.49 -22.65 -5.70
CA LEU A 135 -0.90 -23.80 -6.52
C LEU A 135 -0.14 -25.05 -6.06
N ASP A 136 -0.67 -26.23 -6.39
CA ASP A 136 0.03 -27.53 -6.21
C ASP A 136 0.91 -27.93 -7.41
N GLY A 137 1.01 -27.07 -8.42
CA GLY A 137 1.86 -27.31 -9.58
C GLY A 137 2.36 -26.03 -10.23
N PRO A 138 3.31 -26.16 -11.17
CA PRO A 138 3.90 -25.02 -11.86
C PRO A 138 2.94 -24.44 -12.91
N LEU A 139 2.96 -23.12 -13.06
CA LEU A 139 2.42 -22.46 -14.24
C LEU A 139 3.39 -22.57 -15.43
N PRO A 140 2.92 -22.37 -16.67
CA PRO A 140 3.76 -22.42 -17.86
C PRO A 140 4.92 -21.40 -17.77
N PRO A 141 6.14 -21.74 -18.24
CA PRO A 141 7.29 -20.85 -18.16
C PRO A 141 7.08 -19.50 -18.86
N GLU A 142 6.20 -19.45 -19.86
CA GLU A 142 5.93 -18.24 -20.66
C GLU A 142 5.26 -17.13 -19.84
N VAL A 143 4.59 -17.49 -18.74
CA VAL A 143 3.95 -16.55 -17.82
C VAL A 143 4.75 -16.35 -16.52
N CYS A 144 5.89 -17.04 -16.38
CA CYS A 144 6.73 -17.03 -15.19
C CYS A 144 8.10 -16.42 -15.48
N ASP A 145 8.34 -15.18 -15.02
CA ASP A 145 9.63 -14.50 -15.19
C ASP A 145 9.85 -13.50 -14.04
N SER A 146 11.08 -13.47 -13.50
CA SER A 146 11.43 -12.62 -12.35
C SER A 146 11.79 -11.17 -12.69
N ALA A 147 12.09 -10.88 -13.95
CA ALA A 147 12.58 -9.60 -14.44
C ALA A 147 11.59 -8.89 -15.38
N ARG A 148 10.84 -9.65 -16.20
CA ARG A 148 9.87 -9.09 -17.15
C ARG A 148 8.66 -8.51 -16.43
N LEU A 149 8.27 -7.31 -16.83
CA LEU A 149 7.11 -6.62 -16.27
C LEU A 149 5.82 -7.37 -16.61
N GLY A 150 4.95 -7.55 -15.62
CA GLY A 150 3.65 -8.19 -15.79
C GLY A 150 3.66 -9.72 -15.67
N MET A 151 4.83 -10.35 -15.61
CA MET A 151 4.94 -11.80 -15.42
C MET A 151 4.95 -12.17 -13.93
N LEU A 152 4.54 -13.41 -13.62
CA LEU A 152 4.58 -13.94 -12.27
C LEU A 152 6.00 -14.37 -11.91
N LYS A 153 6.43 -14.04 -10.68
CA LYS A 153 7.69 -14.54 -10.13
C LYS A 153 7.41 -15.73 -9.24
N LEU A 154 8.16 -16.82 -9.41
CA LEU A 154 8.21 -17.89 -8.42
C LEU A 154 8.93 -17.37 -7.17
N GLU A 155 8.17 -17.03 -6.13
CA GLU A 155 8.73 -16.58 -4.85
C GLU A 155 9.19 -17.76 -3.99
N HIS A 156 8.36 -18.80 -3.88
CA HIS A 156 8.51 -19.84 -2.88
C HIS A 156 8.09 -21.21 -3.39
N THR A 157 8.80 -22.23 -2.89
CA THR A 157 8.37 -23.63 -2.91
C THR A 157 8.38 -24.14 -1.48
N PHE A 158 7.30 -24.76 -1.03
CA PHE A 158 7.13 -25.21 0.35
C PHE A 158 6.65 -26.66 0.39
N LYS A 159 6.74 -27.29 1.56
CA LYS A 159 6.32 -28.67 1.81
C LYS A 159 4.84 -28.73 2.19
N GLU A 160 4.42 -27.81 3.05
CA GLU A 160 3.04 -27.74 3.56
C GLU A 160 2.59 -26.28 3.65
N GLY A 161 1.31 -26.04 3.40
CA GLY A 161 0.68 -24.73 3.52
C GLY A 161 -0.71 -24.84 4.13
N ILE A 162 -1.01 -24.00 5.13
CA ILE A 162 -2.32 -23.90 5.78
C ILE A 162 -2.85 -22.49 5.53
N PHE A 163 -4.01 -22.36 4.90
CA PHE A 163 -4.62 -21.07 4.53
C PHE A 163 -5.96 -20.93 5.23
N VAL A 164 -5.99 -20.22 6.35
CA VAL A 164 -7.18 -20.15 7.23
C VAL A 164 -8.16 -19.08 6.75
N MET A 165 -7.64 -17.91 6.38
CA MET A 165 -8.42 -16.77 5.91
C MET A 165 -7.50 -15.81 5.12
N PRO A 166 -8.03 -14.76 4.44
CA PRO A 166 -7.21 -13.78 3.75
C PRO A 166 -6.10 -13.21 4.65
N LYS A 167 -4.85 -13.26 4.15
CA LYS A 167 -3.63 -12.79 4.84
C LYS A 167 -3.27 -13.53 6.14
N VAL A 168 -3.87 -14.68 6.40
CA VAL A 168 -3.55 -15.53 7.56
C VAL A 168 -3.27 -16.94 7.07
N TYR A 169 -1.99 -17.26 6.97
CA TYR A 169 -1.51 -18.54 6.48
C TYR A 169 -0.18 -18.92 7.10
N TYR A 170 0.12 -20.23 7.07
CA TYR A 170 1.38 -20.83 7.49
C TYR A 170 2.00 -21.56 6.30
N LEU A 171 3.31 -21.43 6.09
CA LEU A 171 4.07 -22.16 5.08
C LEU A 171 5.27 -22.85 5.73
N GLU A 172 5.33 -24.18 5.63
CA GLU A 172 6.51 -24.96 6.01
C GLU A 172 7.45 -25.05 4.80
N TYR A 173 8.51 -24.24 4.79
CA TYR A 173 9.48 -24.27 3.70
C TYR A 173 10.30 -25.56 3.71
N LYS A 174 10.64 -26.07 2.52
CA LYS A 174 11.67 -27.11 2.42
C LYS A 174 12.99 -26.47 2.86
N PHE A 175 13.57 -26.95 3.96
CA PHE A 175 14.92 -26.55 4.35
C PHE A 175 15.90 -26.95 3.24
N LEU A 176 16.27 -26.00 2.40
CA LEU A 176 17.53 -26.07 1.69
C LEU A 176 18.61 -25.85 2.74
N LYS A 177 19.28 -26.93 3.16
CA LYS A 177 20.58 -26.82 3.84
C LYS A 177 21.50 -26.06 2.88
N LEU A 178 21.57 -24.74 3.02
CA LEU A 178 22.70 -23.99 2.51
C LEU A 178 23.90 -24.40 3.40
N PRO A 179 24.98 -24.97 2.84
CA PRO A 179 26.15 -25.28 3.64
C PRO A 179 26.68 -23.97 4.25
N GLY A 180 26.69 -23.89 5.59
CA GLY A 180 27.39 -22.83 6.31
C GLY A 180 26.57 -21.70 6.93
N ARG A 181 25.24 -21.77 7.05
CA ARG A 181 24.48 -20.82 7.88
C ARG A 181 23.62 -21.50 8.92
N THR A 182 24.12 -21.55 10.14
CA THR A 182 23.33 -21.76 11.36
C THR A 182 22.44 -20.55 11.53
N SER A 183 21.12 -20.72 11.50
CA SER A 183 20.17 -19.66 11.84
C SER A 183 19.43 -20.11 13.10
N TYR A 184 19.49 -19.29 14.14
CA TYR A 184 18.69 -19.43 15.33
C TYR A 184 17.23 -19.07 15.02
N LEU A 185 16.33 -19.65 15.84
CA LEU A 185 14.88 -19.53 15.86
C LEU A 185 14.36 -18.10 15.69
#